data_AF-A0A7V5VLE7-F1
#
_entry.id   AF-A0A7V5VLE7-F1
#
_cell.length_a   1.000
_cell.length_b   1.000
_cell.length_c   1.000
_cell.angle_alpha   90.00
_cell.angle_beta   90.00
_cell.angle_gamma   90.00
#
_symmetry.space_group_name_H-M   'P 1'
#
loop_
_entity.id
_entity.type
_entity.pdbx_description
1 polymer ?
#
loop_
_entity_poly.entity_id
_entity_poly.type
_entity_poly.pdbx_seq_one_letter_code
_entity_poly.pdbx_strand_id
1 'polypeptide(L)'
;MMSPIDLLILALQGIVIILVINVIFSWIRFAGGRVPRYNPIVRFIDRVADAILMPIRQAQDRLLRSAGMGYMPIDFSPLIAIIFIQFLIYLLRGLQ
;
A
#
# COMPACT_ATOMS: atom_id res chain seq x y z
N MET A 1 22.96 19.21 1.44
CA MET A 1 22.68 18.49 0.17
C MET A 1 21.87 17.25 0.55
N MET A 2 20.78 16.93 -0.16
CA MET A 2 20.08 15.66 0.10
C MET A 2 20.99 14.50 -0.28
N SER A 3 21.19 13.57 0.64
CA SER A 3 21.87 12.32 0.34
C SER A 3 20.99 11.44 -0.56
N PRO A 4 21.58 10.50 -1.33
CA PRO A 4 20.79 9.51 -2.07
C PRO A 4 19.82 8.73 -1.17
N ILE A 5 20.18 8.51 0.10
CA ILE A 5 19.36 7.84 1.10
C ILE A 5 18.12 8.69 1.45
N ASP A 6 18.28 10.01 1.58
CA ASP A 6 17.15 10.93 1.83
C ASP A 6 16.14 10.91 0.69
N LEU A 7 16.62 10.87 -0.56
CA LEU A 7 15.76 10.78 -1.74
C LEU A 7 14.97 9.47 -1.75
N LEU A 8 15.60 8.36 -1.35
CA LEU A 8 14.94 7.06 -1.28
C LEU A 8 13.89 7.02 -0.15
N ILE A 9 14.21 7.58 1.02
CA ILE A 9 13.25 7.72 2.13
C ILE A 9 12.05 8.57 1.69
N LEU A 10 12.28 9.67 0.99
CA LEU A 10 11.21 10.54 0.48
C LEU A 10 10.31 9.80 -0.51
N ALA A 11 10.88 9.01 -1.41
CA ALA A 11 10.12 8.17 -2.34
C ALA A 11 9.25 7.13 -1.61
N LEU A 12 9.82 6.44 -0.61
CA LEU A 12 9.08 5.47 0.22
C LEU A 12 7.94 6.14 1.00
N GLN A 13 8.16 7.33 1.55
CA GLN A 13 7.11 8.10 2.22
C GLN A 13 5.99 8.50 1.24
N GLY A 14 6.34 8.91 0.01
CA GLY A 14 5.38 9.18 -1.04
C GLY A 14 4.50 7.98 -1.35
N ILE A 15 5.10 6.78 -1.41
CA ILE A 15 4.36 5.53 -1.59
C ILE A 15 3.39 5.27 -0.43
N VAL A 16 3.83 5.45 0.83
CA VAL A 16 2.95 5.28 1.99
C VAL A 16 1.74 6.20 1.91
N ILE A 17 1.93 7.46 1.51
CA ILE A 17 0.84 8.42 1.33
C ILE A 17 -0.15 7.92 0.26
N ILE A 18 0.34 7.43 -0.88
CA ILE A 18 -0.51 6.87 -1.95
C ILE A 18 -1.34 5.68 -1.42
N LEU A 19 -0.72 4.77 -0.67
CA LEU A 19 -1.41 3.63 -0.07
C LEU A 19 -2.49 4.07 0.92
N VAL A 20 -2.21 5.04 1.79
CA VAL A 20 -3.18 5.59 2.74
C VAL A 20 -4.36 6.22 2.00
N ILE A 21 -4.12 7.01 0.94
CA ILE A 21 -5.19 7.60 0.12
C ILE A 21 -6.04 6.51 -0.53
N ASN A 22 -5.43 5.44 -1.06
CA ASN A 22 -6.16 4.32 -1.65
C ASN A 22 -7.05 3.60 -0.61
N VAL A 23 -6.57 3.42 0.63
CA VAL A 23 -7.37 2.88 1.73
C VAL A 23 -8.55 3.78 2.06
N ILE A 24 -8.34 5.10 2.13
CA ILE A 24 -9.42 6.08 2.34
C ILE A 24 -10.45 5.98 1.20
N PHE A 25 -10.01 5.87 -0.06
CA PHE A 25 -10.92 5.66 -1.20
C PHE A 25 -11.69 4.35 -1.07
N SER A 26 -11.07 3.29 -0.56
CA SER A 26 -11.74 2.02 -0.25
C SER A 26 -12.86 2.22 0.77
N TRP A 27 -12.59 2.91 1.88
CA TRP A 27 -13.59 3.21 2.91
C TRP A 27 -14.72 4.12 2.41
N ILE A 28 -14.40 5.15 1.62
CA ILE A 28 -15.42 6.01 1.01
C ILE A 28 -16.34 5.18 0.11
N ARG A 29 -15.79 4.28 -0.72
CA ARG A 29 -16.57 3.37 -1.57
C ARG A 29 -17.44 2.42 -0.74
N PHE A 30 -16.90 1.90 0.37
CA PHE A 30 -17.63 1.01 1.27
C PHE A 30 -18.78 1.73 2.00
N ALA A 31 -18.59 2.97 2.42
CA ALA A 31 -19.61 3.81 3.06
C ALA A 31 -20.70 4.33 2.09
N GLY A 32 -20.72 3.89 0.83
CA GLY A 32 -21.67 4.33 -0.19
C GLY A 32 -21.30 5.63 -0.91
N GLY A 33 -20.12 6.18 -0.63
CA GLY A 33 -19.57 7.35 -1.31
C GLY A 33 -19.10 7.05 -2.73
N ARG A 34 -19.10 8.08 -3.59
CA ARG A 34 -18.63 7.99 -4.98
C ARG A 34 -17.21 8.53 -5.10
N VAL A 35 -16.25 7.66 -5.38
CA VAL A 35 -14.90 8.06 -5.78
C VAL A 35 -14.83 8.14 -7.32
N PRO A 36 -14.52 9.30 -7.93
CA PRO A 36 -14.52 9.46 -9.38
C PRO A 36 -13.47 8.60 -10.09
N ARG A 37 -13.87 7.45 -10.63
CA ARG A 37 -12.97 6.50 -11.32
C ARG A 37 -12.36 7.05 -12.61
N TYR A 38 -12.97 8.07 -13.23
CA TYR A 38 -12.45 8.68 -14.46
C TYR A 38 -11.35 9.71 -14.20
N ASN A 39 -11.19 10.18 -12.96
CA ASN A 39 -10.15 11.14 -12.62
C ASN A 39 -8.76 10.48 -12.82
N PRO A 40 -7.86 11.07 -13.62
CA PRO A 40 -6.54 10.50 -13.89
C PRO A 40 -5.70 10.33 -12.61
N ILE A 41 -5.87 11.21 -11.61
CA ILE A 41 -5.14 11.14 -10.34
C ILE A 41 -5.59 9.94 -9.52
N VAL A 42 -6.90 9.71 -9.43
CA VAL A 42 -7.44 8.53 -8.73
C VAL A 42 -6.96 7.25 -9.42
N ARG A 43 -6.99 7.20 -10.76
CA ARG A 43 -6.47 6.04 -11.52
C ARG A 43 -4.98 5.83 -11.31
N PHE A 44 -4.21 6.90 -11.22
CA PHE A 44 -2.79 6.82 -10.92
C PHE A 44 -2.55 6.22 -9.53
N ILE A 45 -3.24 6.74 -8.51
CA ILE A 45 -3.18 6.23 -7.13
C ILE A 45 -3.57 4.75 -7.08
N ASP A 46 -4.70 4.39 -7.68
CA ASP A 46 -5.17 3.00 -7.72
C ASP A 46 -4.15 2.08 -8.41
N ARG A 47 -3.55 2.49 -9.55
CA ARG A 47 -2.53 1.69 -10.25
C ARG A 47 -1.25 1.51 -9.45
N VAL A 48 -0.74 2.58 -8.83
CA VAL A 48 0.48 2.50 -8.02
C VAL A 48 0.22 1.64 -6.80
N ALA A 49 -0.91 1.84 -6.12
CA ALA A 49 -1.31 1.02 -4.98
C ALA A 49 -1.44 -0.45 -5.40
N ASP A 50 -2.17 -0.77 -6.46
CA ASP A 50 -2.34 -2.15 -6.92
C ASP A 50 -1.01 -2.80 -7.32
N ALA A 51 -0.08 -2.09 -7.96
CA ALA A 51 1.24 -2.61 -8.28
C ALA A 51 2.03 -3.07 -7.04
N ILE A 52 1.87 -2.36 -5.91
CA ILE A 52 2.52 -2.67 -4.64
C ILE A 52 1.75 -3.73 -3.86
N LEU A 53 0.42 -3.64 -3.84
CA LEU A 53 -0.45 -4.49 -3.05
C LEU A 53 -0.64 -5.87 -3.68
N MET A 54 -0.64 -5.98 -5.01
CA MET A 54 -0.85 -7.26 -5.71
C MET A 54 0.11 -8.38 -5.28
N PRO A 55 1.43 -8.20 -5.20
CA PRO A 55 2.32 -9.26 -4.71
C PRO A 55 2.04 -9.63 -3.25
N ILE A 56 1.68 -8.65 -2.42
CA ILE A 56 1.35 -8.87 -1.00
C ILE A 56 0.03 -9.65 -0.87
N ARG A 57 -1.00 -9.29 -1.63
CA ARG A 57 -2.27 -10.01 -1.73
C ARG A 57 -2.04 -11.46 -2.16
N GLN A 58 -1.24 -11.68 -3.20
CA GLN A 58 -0.92 -13.03 -3.66
C GLN A 58 -0.20 -13.86 -2.60
N ALA A 59 0.74 -13.26 -1.87
CA ALA A 59 1.43 -13.93 -0.77
C ALA A 59 0.46 -14.27 0.37
N GLN A 60 -0.39 -13.32 0.75
CA GLN A 60 -1.43 -13.51 1.77
C GLN A 60 -2.40 -14.62 1.38
N ASP A 61 -2.92 -14.62 0.16
CA ASP A 61 -3.86 -15.62 -0.33
C ASP A 61 -3.24 -17.03 -0.35
N ARG A 62 -1.97 -17.14 -0.75
CA ARG A 62 -1.24 -18.42 -0.73
C ARG A 62 -1.09 -18.94 0.70
N LEU A 63 -0.71 -18.07 1.65
CA LEU A 63 -0.56 -18.43 3.06
C LEU A 63 -1.91 -18.86 3.66
N LEU A 64 -2.98 -18.10 3.43
CA LEU A 64 -4.31 -18.43 3.94
C LEU A 64 -4.83 -19.76 3.40
N ARG A 65 -4.69 -20.00 2.09
CA ARG A 65 -5.05 -21.28 1.47
C ARG A 65 -4.26 -22.45 2.07
N SER A 66 -2.96 -22.26 2.30
CA SER A 66 -2.12 -23.29 2.91
C SER A 66 -2.49 -23.60 4.37
N ALA A 67 -3.06 -22.62 5.08
CA ALA A 67 -3.56 -22.78 6.45
C ALA A 67 -4.98 -23.35 6.53
N GLY A 68 -5.58 -23.75 5.39
CA GLY A 68 -6.96 -24.25 5.33
C GLY A 68 -8.03 -23.17 5.57
N MET A 69 -7.64 -21.90 5.63
CA MET A 69 -8.57 -20.78 5.71
C MET A 69 -9.03 -20.37 4.31
N GLY A 70 -10.34 -20.23 4.15
CA GLY A 70 -10.97 -19.77 2.91
C GLY A 70 -10.66 -18.30 2.58
N TYR A 71 -11.33 -17.76 1.56
CA TYR A 71 -11.16 -16.38 1.12
C TYR A 71 -11.51 -15.41 2.27
N MET A 72 -10.59 -14.50 2.61
CA MET A 72 -10.83 -13.50 3.64
C MET A 72 -11.56 -12.29 3.00
N PRO A 73 -12.71 -11.85 3.53
CA PRO A 73 -13.45 -10.71 2.96
C PRO A 73 -12.75 -9.36 3.21
N ILE A 74 -11.76 -9.31 4.12
CA ILE A 74 -11.00 -8.11 4.46
C ILE A 74 -9.59 -8.22 3.88
N ASP A 75 -9.22 -7.22 3.08
CA ASP A 75 -7.89 -7.10 2.50
C ASP A 75 -6.94 -6.36 3.47
N PHE A 76 -6.01 -7.11 4.07
CA PHE A 76 -4.98 -6.58 4.98
C PHE A 76 -3.70 -6.17 4.24
N SER A 77 -3.61 -6.39 2.92
CA SER A 77 -2.42 -6.05 2.15
C SER A 77 -1.98 -4.58 2.31
N PRO A 78 -2.85 -3.56 2.43
CA PRO A 78 -2.40 -2.19 2.63
C PRO A 78 -1.70 -1.99 3.96
N LEU A 79 -2.20 -2.63 5.02
CA LEU A 79 -1.59 -2.55 6.35
C LEU A 79 -0.22 -3.22 6.36
N ILE A 80 -0.12 -4.42 5.76
CA ILE A 80 1.15 -5.15 5.63
C ILE A 80 2.17 -4.32 4.85
N ALA A 81 1.75 -3.71 3.73
CA ALA A 81 2.60 -2.86 2.90
C ALA A 81 3.13 -1.64 3.68
N ILE A 82 2.25 -0.95 4.40
CA ILE A 82 2.62 0.21 5.22
C ILE A 82 3.63 -0.20 6.30
N ILE A 83 3.38 -1.28 7.04
CA ILE A 83 4.30 -1.77 8.07
C ILE A 83 5.67 -2.10 7.47
N PHE A 84 5.69 -2.81 6.33
CA PHE A 84 6.92 -3.17 5.65
C PHE A 84 7.72 -1.95 5.18
N ILE A 85 7.06 -0.96 4.57
CA ILE A 85 7.73 0.26 4.12
C ILE A 85 8.26 1.08 5.32
N GLN A 86 7.50 1.17 6.41
CA GLN A 86 7.95 1.86 7.62
C GLN A 86 9.18 1.19 8.24
N PHE A 87 9.21 -0.15 8.24
CA PHE A 87 10.38 -0.91 8.64
C PHE A 87 11.60 -0.61 7.75
N LEU A 88 11.43 -0.55 6.43
CA LEU A 88 12.51 -0.17 5.51
C LEU A 88 13.02 1.25 5.79
N ILE A 89 12.11 2.22 5.99
CA ILE A 89 12.49 3.60 6.34
C ILE A 89 13.29 3.63 7.65
N TYR A 90 12.87 2.88 8.66
CA TYR A 90 13.60 2.79 9.93
C TYR A 90 15.02 2.27 9.74
N LEU A 91 15.19 1.19 8.99
CA LEU A 91 16.52 0.65 8.68
C LEU A 91 17.39 1.65 7.92
N LEU A 92 16.84 2.33 6.91
CA LEU A 92 17.58 3.30 6.10
C LEU A 92 18.03 4.51 6.92
N ARG A 93 17.21 4.98 7.86
CA ARG A 93 17.58 6.05 8.79
C ARG A 93 18.68 5.63 9.76
N GLY A 94 18.77 4.34 10.10
CA GLY A 94 19.85 3.82 10.92
C GLY A 94 21.20 3.69 10.20
N LEU A 95 21.22 3.84 8.86
CA LEU A 95 22.44 3.82 8.04
C LEU A 95 23.03 5.22 7.78
N GLN A 96 22.37 6.28 8.27
CA GLN A 96 22.85 7.66 8.22
C GLN A 96 23.69 7.99 9.45
#